data_AF-A0AAD2G557-F1
#
_entry.id   AF-A0AAD2G557-F1
#
_cell.length_a   1.000
_cell.length_b   1.000
_cell.length_c   1.000
_cell.angle_alpha   90.00
_cell.angle_beta   90.00
_cell.angle_gamma   90.00
#
_symmetry.space_group_name_H-M   'P 1'
#
loop_
_entity.id
_entity.type
_entity.pdbx_description
1 polymer ?
#
loop_
_entity_poly.entity_id
_entity_poly.type
_entity_poly.pdbx_seq_one_letter_code
_entity_poly.pdbx_strand_id
1 'polypeptide(L)'
;MLSEEKDISNIRKFVEVMGPYGTSLAKTEEYSHILSLGSGTGIVPVLSLFKQHVRKMLSLDPIRYLQELEHREIRLNRVQLEMDKRKGCIAKKVYAICRSNQQVVIGNQDKLEASIRKDLIRHDELFNLSDIRTNMAGLRKKADQSTRSLYGIVLLCLAPVFGVVVLGLTISWNTTEVDLAPGMFVALEVITVLFQAIFGFASLCVWDSTSISNYIDLVFCLVAPFADWYWFIVYELRGAKLSPDEVILASIFHGYMTLRLWSRAVSPRHKTWKKHVDATGSAAANLNCLEMIWTTRSASQASKILPDILSHYNALVAAWGSHNAHKVCRVSVYVTDPDLYACTLLDQEFGSCGIKIIYGRLDIPRSIQDHTLRMIDSHRRSYSLLAFCGSPKLAHEIHRSKISNDMITAITGHKKHQMEFVSESYGGPPSKSKLEGKAQTRPDDENKQDFGLNSRSDVRYESPNNSFSDSKTLDDMSFI
;
A
#
# COMPACT_ATOMS: atom_id res chain seq x y z
N MET A 1 -4.50 -25.38 -34.76
CA MET A 1 -3.68 -25.89 -33.65
C MET A 1 -2.99 -24.80 -32.81
N LEU A 2 -2.21 -23.85 -33.36
CA LEU A 2 -1.58 -22.78 -32.56
C LEU A 2 -2.55 -21.74 -31.93
N SER A 3 -3.81 -21.68 -32.37
CA SER A 3 -4.82 -20.74 -31.82
C SER A 3 -5.54 -21.30 -30.59
N GLU A 4 -5.79 -22.61 -30.51
CA GLU A 4 -6.50 -23.23 -29.38
C GLU A 4 -5.61 -23.35 -28.13
N GLU A 5 -4.30 -23.51 -28.31
CA GLU A 5 -3.35 -23.54 -27.19
C GLU A 5 -3.30 -22.18 -26.45
N LYS A 6 -3.52 -21.08 -27.17
CA LYS A 6 -3.59 -19.74 -26.60
C LYS A 6 -4.83 -19.56 -25.72
N ASP A 7 -5.98 -20.09 -26.12
CA ASP A 7 -7.23 -19.97 -25.35
C ASP A 7 -7.23 -20.85 -24.10
N ILE A 8 -6.67 -22.05 -24.15
CA ILE A 8 -6.52 -22.90 -22.96
C ILE A 8 -5.53 -22.29 -21.96
N SER A 9 -4.46 -21.62 -22.42
CA SER A 9 -3.54 -20.89 -21.56
C SER A 9 -4.20 -19.70 -20.86
N ASN A 10 -5.19 -19.07 -21.51
CA ASN A 10 -5.95 -17.97 -20.94
C ASN A 10 -7.01 -18.45 -19.95
N ILE A 11 -7.69 -19.58 -20.19
CA ILE A 11 -8.67 -20.15 -19.26
C ILE A 11 -7.99 -20.67 -17.97
N ARG A 12 -6.80 -21.26 -18.06
CA ARG A 12 -6.00 -21.65 -16.87
C ARG A 12 -5.59 -20.47 -16.00
N LYS A 13 -5.59 -19.22 -16.50
CA LYS A 13 -5.35 -18.02 -15.67
C LYS A 13 -6.54 -17.64 -14.79
N PHE A 14 -7.74 -18.16 -15.04
CA PHE A 14 -8.96 -17.74 -14.32
C PHE A 14 -9.34 -18.65 -13.15
N VAL A 15 -8.85 -19.88 -13.09
CA VAL A 15 -9.18 -20.83 -12.01
C VAL A 15 -7.91 -21.30 -11.32
N GLU A 16 -7.53 -20.58 -10.26
CA GLU A 16 -6.48 -21.02 -9.34
C GLU A 16 -7.10 -22.00 -8.34
N VAL A 17 -6.84 -23.30 -8.53
CA VAL A 17 -7.27 -24.34 -7.57
C VAL A 17 -6.41 -24.19 -6.32
N MET A 18 -6.93 -23.46 -5.36
CA MET A 18 -6.37 -23.39 -4.02
C MET A 18 -6.50 -24.77 -3.37
N GLY A 19 -5.38 -25.39 -3.02
CA GLY A 19 -5.41 -26.58 -2.16
C GLY A 19 -6.08 -26.29 -0.81
N PRO A 20 -6.26 -27.30 0.07
CA PRO A 20 -6.84 -27.09 1.40
C PRO A 20 -6.07 -26.08 2.27
N TYR A 21 -4.83 -25.73 1.87
CA TYR A 21 -3.97 -24.72 2.47
C TYR A 21 -3.53 -23.64 1.46
N GLY A 22 -4.28 -23.49 0.35
CA GLY A 22 -4.09 -22.38 -0.57
C GLY A 22 -4.35 -21.07 0.17
N THR A 23 -3.40 -20.15 0.09
CA THR A 23 -3.48 -18.88 0.80
C THR A 23 -4.12 -17.87 -0.12
N SER A 24 -5.25 -17.29 0.27
CA SER A 24 -5.76 -16.09 -0.41
C SER A 24 -4.93 -14.84 -0.11
N LEU A 25 -3.81 -14.99 0.62
CA LEU A 25 -3.04 -13.91 1.25
C LEU A 25 -2.61 -12.79 0.29
N ALA A 26 -2.55 -13.06 -1.02
CA ALA A 26 -2.84 -12.12 -2.12
C ALA A 26 -2.27 -12.69 -3.43
N LYS A 27 -2.57 -12.02 -4.55
CA LYS A 27 -1.83 -12.17 -5.81
C LYS A 27 -0.39 -11.69 -5.60
N THR A 28 0.51 -12.59 -5.23
CA THR A 28 1.93 -12.30 -4.92
C THR A 28 2.65 -11.59 -6.06
N GLU A 29 2.21 -11.83 -7.30
CA GLU A 29 2.72 -11.22 -8.52
C GLU A 29 2.52 -9.69 -8.59
N GLU A 30 1.68 -9.10 -7.73
CA GLU A 30 1.47 -7.65 -7.71
C GLU A 30 2.54 -6.90 -6.89
N TYR A 31 3.32 -7.63 -6.10
CA TYR A 31 4.24 -7.07 -5.12
C TYR A 31 5.69 -7.34 -5.48
N SER A 32 6.53 -6.34 -5.22
CA SER A 32 7.97 -6.49 -5.33
C SER A 32 8.56 -7.29 -4.17
N HIS A 33 7.95 -7.17 -3.00
CA HIS A 33 8.44 -7.74 -1.74
C HIS A 33 7.28 -8.22 -0.90
N ILE A 34 7.50 -9.24 -0.08
CA ILE A 34 6.52 -9.71 0.89
C ILE A 34 7.20 -9.80 2.26
N LEU A 35 6.55 -9.21 3.25
CA LEU A 35 6.80 -9.41 4.67
C LEU A 35 5.63 -10.23 5.23
N SER A 36 5.87 -11.51 5.49
CA SER A 36 4.86 -12.47 5.95
C SER A 36 5.06 -12.79 7.43
N LEU A 37 4.01 -12.65 8.23
CA LEU A 37 4.01 -12.86 9.67
C LEU A 37 3.01 -13.95 10.04
N GLY A 38 3.49 -15.03 10.64
CA GLY A 38 2.65 -16.09 11.20
C GLY A 38 2.71 -16.11 12.72
N SER A 39 1.58 -16.26 13.41
CA SER A 39 1.54 -16.43 14.87
C SER A 39 0.87 -17.75 15.26
N GLY A 40 1.56 -18.57 16.04
CA GLY A 40 1.04 -19.87 16.50
C GLY A 40 0.71 -20.77 15.32
N THR A 41 -0.55 -21.21 15.22
CA THR A 41 -1.08 -22.01 14.09
C THR A 41 -1.19 -21.22 12.77
N GLY A 42 -1.12 -19.88 12.82
CA GLY A 42 -1.05 -19.03 11.63
C GLY A 42 0.22 -19.23 10.79
N ILE A 43 1.14 -20.09 11.24
CA ILE A 43 2.29 -20.54 10.45
C ILE A 43 1.90 -21.30 9.18
N VAL A 44 0.78 -22.03 9.16
CA VAL A 44 0.42 -22.89 8.03
C VAL A 44 0.30 -22.13 6.70
N PRO A 45 -0.49 -21.03 6.59
CA PRO A 45 -0.54 -20.27 5.35
C PRO A 45 0.80 -19.57 5.03
N VAL A 46 1.49 -19.03 6.03
CA VAL A 46 2.80 -18.39 5.83
C VAL A 46 3.84 -19.38 5.30
N LEU A 47 3.83 -20.62 5.80
CA LEU A 47 4.66 -21.71 5.34
C LEU A 47 4.29 -22.15 3.92
N SER A 48 3.00 -22.19 3.58
CA SER A 48 2.51 -22.48 2.23
C SER A 48 3.07 -21.45 1.23
N LEU A 49 2.97 -20.16 1.55
CA LEU A 49 3.54 -19.06 0.77
C LEU A 49 5.06 -19.18 0.62
N PHE A 50 5.77 -19.52 1.70
CA PHE A 50 7.21 -19.79 1.68
C PHE A 50 7.58 -20.96 0.76
N LYS A 51 6.89 -22.10 0.88
CA LYS A 51 7.14 -23.27 0.02
C LYS A 51 6.88 -22.97 -1.45
N GLN A 52 5.82 -22.23 -1.76
CA GLN A 52 5.52 -21.79 -3.12
C GLN A 52 6.62 -20.90 -3.67
N HIS A 53 7.08 -19.91 -2.90
CA HIS A 53 8.18 -19.03 -3.29
C HIS A 53 9.47 -19.82 -3.51
N VAL A 54 9.87 -20.68 -2.56
CA VAL A 54 11.08 -21.50 -2.67
C VAL A 54 11.03 -22.39 -3.91
N ARG A 55 9.91 -23.08 -4.18
CA ARG A 55 9.76 -23.91 -5.40
C ARG A 55 9.91 -23.09 -6.68
N LYS A 56 9.33 -21.89 -6.70
CA LYS A 56 9.49 -20.95 -7.82
C LYS A 56 10.96 -20.56 -7.99
N MET A 57 11.65 -20.21 -6.91
CA MET A 57 13.09 -19.87 -6.96
C MET A 57 13.96 -21.05 -7.40
N LEU A 58 13.66 -22.28 -6.96
CA LEU A 58 14.38 -23.49 -7.39
C LEU A 58 14.19 -23.81 -8.88
N SER A 59 13.12 -23.32 -9.52
CA SER A 59 12.90 -23.48 -10.95
C SER A 59 13.63 -22.45 -11.83
N LEU A 60 14.26 -21.45 -11.22
CA LEU A 60 14.94 -20.35 -11.91
C LEU A 60 16.46 -20.51 -11.82
N ASP A 61 17.17 -20.08 -12.85
CA ASP A 61 18.63 -19.96 -12.82
C ASP A 61 19.03 -18.76 -11.94
N PRO A 62 19.77 -18.96 -10.82
CA PRO A 62 20.10 -17.89 -9.88
C PRO A 62 20.85 -16.72 -10.52
N ILE A 63 21.82 -17.00 -11.39
CA ILE A 63 22.69 -15.99 -11.97
C ILE A 63 21.88 -15.12 -12.92
N ARG A 64 21.17 -15.75 -13.85
CA ARG A 64 20.32 -15.05 -14.81
C ARG A 64 19.22 -14.25 -14.11
N TYR A 65 18.59 -14.83 -13.09
CA TYR A 65 17.54 -14.14 -12.34
C TYR A 65 18.05 -12.87 -11.65
N LEU A 66 19.20 -12.93 -10.98
CA LEU A 66 19.78 -11.75 -10.31
C LEU A 66 20.19 -10.67 -11.32
N GLN A 67 20.76 -11.06 -12.47
CA GLN A 67 21.06 -10.12 -13.56
C GLN A 67 19.79 -9.48 -14.14
N GLU A 68 18.74 -10.27 -14.35
CA GLU A 68 17.44 -9.78 -14.81
C GLU A 68 16.82 -8.81 -13.80
N LEU A 69 16.94 -9.08 -12.49
CA LEU A 69 16.50 -8.17 -11.43
C LEU A 69 17.26 -6.84 -11.48
N GLU A 70 18.59 -6.86 -11.57
CA GLU A 70 19.41 -5.66 -11.65
C GLU A 70 19.10 -4.84 -12.91
N HIS A 71 19.03 -5.48 -14.08
CA HIS A 71 18.65 -4.83 -15.32
C HIS A 71 17.23 -4.23 -15.26
N ARG A 72 16.29 -4.95 -14.65
CA ARG A 72 14.92 -4.47 -14.44
C ARG A 72 14.92 -3.24 -13.55
N GLU A 73 15.70 -3.24 -12.47
CA GLU A 73 15.82 -2.09 -11.57
C GLU A 73 16.40 -0.87 -12.30
N ILE A 74 17.49 -1.05 -13.06
CA ILE A 74 18.10 0.02 -13.87
C ILE A 74 17.10 0.58 -14.87
N ARG A 75 16.36 -0.29 -15.56
CA ARG A 75 15.34 0.11 -16.55
C ARG A 75 14.20 0.87 -15.89
N LEU A 76 13.68 0.38 -14.76
CA LEU A 76 12.64 1.05 -13.98
C LEU A 76 13.14 2.41 -13.48
N ASN A 77 14.39 2.49 -13.03
CA ASN A 77 15.01 3.74 -12.59
C ASN A 77 15.15 4.75 -13.74
N ARG A 78 15.50 4.30 -14.95
CA ARG A 78 15.58 5.16 -16.14
C ARG A 78 14.20 5.66 -16.57
N VAL A 79 13.23 4.75 -16.75
CA VAL A 79 11.84 5.11 -17.06
C VAL A 79 11.32 6.08 -16.02
N GLN A 80 11.63 5.84 -14.75
CA GLN A 80 11.16 6.70 -13.69
C GLN A 80 11.82 8.07 -13.69
N LEU A 81 13.12 8.15 -13.97
CA LEU A 81 13.82 9.42 -14.10
C LEU A 81 13.23 10.23 -15.26
N GLU A 82 12.92 9.58 -16.38
CA GLU A 82 12.23 10.22 -17.51
C GLU A 82 10.80 10.65 -17.13
N MET A 83 10.06 9.82 -16.41
CA MET A 83 8.74 10.18 -15.91
C MET A 83 8.80 11.32 -14.91
N ASP A 84 9.78 11.34 -13.99
CA ASP A 84 9.97 12.42 -13.02
C ASP A 84 10.41 13.72 -13.72
N LYS A 85 11.21 13.63 -14.80
CA LYS A 85 11.52 14.77 -15.70
C LYS A 85 10.28 15.30 -16.42
N ARG A 86 9.39 14.39 -16.86
CA ARG A 86 8.14 14.75 -17.55
C ARG A 86 7.07 15.23 -16.58
N LYS A 87 7.11 14.79 -15.32
CA LYS A 87 6.17 15.16 -14.26
C LYS A 87 6.36 16.62 -13.92
N GLY A 88 5.25 17.33 -13.95
CA GLY A 88 5.22 18.75 -13.64
C GLY A 88 3.92 19.33 -14.15
N CYS A 89 3.44 20.34 -13.45
CA CYS A 89 2.34 21.13 -13.96
C CYS A 89 2.83 21.98 -15.15
N ILE A 90 1.92 22.35 -16.03
CA ILE A 90 2.22 23.12 -17.25
C ILE A 90 2.88 24.45 -16.85
N ALA A 91 2.36 25.11 -15.81
CA ALA A 91 2.92 26.36 -15.28
C ALA A 91 4.41 26.25 -14.93
N LYS A 92 4.83 25.16 -14.29
CA LYS A 92 6.26 24.92 -13.97
C LYS A 92 7.10 24.70 -15.21
N LYS A 93 6.58 24.00 -16.23
CA LYS A 93 7.30 23.78 -17.50
C LYS A 93 7.47 25.08 -18.27
N VAL A 94 6.40 25.87 -18.40
CA VAL A 94 6.44 27.20 -19.05
C VAL A 94 7.41 28.11 -18.30
N TYR A 95 7.31 28.17 -16.96
CA TYR A 95 8.23 28.94 -16.14
C TYR A 95 9.70 28.51 -16.33
N ALA A 96 9.97 27.20 -16.38
CA ALA A 96 11.30 26.68 -16.62
C ALA A 96 11.83 27.06 -18.02
N ILE A 97 10.99 26.99 -19.07
CA ILE A 97 11.36 27.40 -20.42
C ILE A 97 11.70 28.90 -20.45
N CYS A 98 10.82 29.75 -19.90
CA CYS A 98 11.03 31.19 -19.84
C CYS A 98 12.29 31.59 -19.07
N ARG A 99 12.70 30.79 -18.07
CA ARG A 99 13.89 31.05 -17.24
C ARG A 99 15.17 30.37 -17.78
N SER A 100 15.06 29.41 -18.70
CA SER A 100 16.17 28.55 -19.14
C SER A 100 17.30 29.22 -19.94
N ASN A 101 17.19 30.52 -20.24
CA ASN A 101 18.32 31.29 -20.78
C ASN A 101 19.41 31.60 -19.73
N GLN A 102 19.25 31.21 -18.46
CA GLN A 102 20.30 31.30 -17.45
C GLN A 102 20.58 29.92 -16.80
N GLN A 103 21.73 29.35 -17.19
CA GLN A 103 22.43 28.20 -16.60
C GLN A 103 21.91 26.79 -16.94
N VAL A 104 22.74 26.11 -17.74
CA VAL A 104 22.74 24.67 -18.01
C VAL A 104 22.92 23.91 -16.69
N VAL A 105 21.88 23.17 -16.32
CA VAL A 105 21.78 22.32 -15.14
C VAL A 105 22.49 20.98 -15.42
N ILE A 106 23.76 20.90 -15.08
CA ILE A 106 24.45 19.63 -14.81
C ILE A 106 24.64 19.56 -13.28
N GLY A 107 24.11 18.52 -12.64
CA GLY A 107 24.36 18.24 -11.21
C GLY A 107 23.14 18.12 -10.28
N ASN A 108 21.89 18.12 -10.78
CA ASN A 108 20.72 17.92 -9.91
C ASN A 108 20.56 16.46 -9.43
N GLN A 109 21.13 15.49 -10.15
CA GLN A 109 21.05 14.08 -9.76
C GLN A 109 22.02 13.78 -8.61
N ASP A 110 23.27 14.24 -8.73
CA ASP A 110 24.28 14.10 -7.66
C ASP A 110 23.87 14.88 -6.40
N LYS A 111 23.24 16.05 -6.55
CA LYS A 111 22.67 16.79 -5.42
C LYS A 111 21.51 16.06 -4.74
N LEU A 112 20.65 15.38 -5.51
CA LEU A 112 19.56 14.61 -4.95
C LEU A 112 20.07 13.35 -4.24
N GLU A 113 21.01 12.63 -4.85
CA GLU A 113 21.65 11.46 -4.24
C GLU A 113 22.43 11.83 -2.99
N ALA A 114 23.20 12.94 -3.02
CA ALA A 114 23.86 13.48 -1.85
C ALA A 114 22.86 13.92 -0.76
N SER A 115 21.72 14.50 -1.13
CA SER A 115 20.67 14.89 -0.18
C SER A 115 19.98 13.67 0.44
N ILE A 116 19.72 12.61 -0.35
CA ILE A 116 19.14 11.37 0.17
C ILE A 116 20.12 10.71 1.13
N ARG A 117 21.39 10.57 0.75
CA ARG A 117 22.43 9.98 1.61
C ARG A 117 22.59 10.76 2.92
N LYS A 118 22.50 12.09 2.87
CA LYS A 118 22.58 12.96 4.05
C LYS A 118 21.32 12.90 4.92
N ASP A 119 20.14 12.77 4.32
CA ASP A 119 18.88 12.54 5.06
C ASP A 119 18.85 11.15 5.70
N LEU A 120 19.48 10.15 5.07
CA LEU A 120 19.60 8.78 5.59
C LEU A 120 20.56 8.71 6.78
N ILE A 121 21.73 9.35 6.69
CA ILE A 121 22.67 9.49 7.82
C ILE A 121 22.02 10.24 8.98
N ARG A 122 21.25 11.30 8.69
CA ARG A 122 20.43 11.98 9.72
C ARG A 122 19.39 11.08 10.36
N HIS A 123 18.89 10.07 9.63
CA HIS A 123 17.90 9.15 10.15
C HIS A 123 18.50 8.10 11.09
N ASP A 124 19.78 7.77 10.93
CA ASP A 124 20.55 7.00 11.91
C ASP A 124 20.91 7.85 13.15
N GLU A 125 21.12 9.16 12.98
CA GLU A 125 21.34 10.10 14.09
C GLU A 125 20.06 10.41 14.89
N LEU A 126 18.87 10.20 14.31
CA LEU A 126 17.56 10.41 14.95
C LEU A 126 17.28 9.51 16.16
N PHE A 127 18.19 8.57 16.50
CA PHE A 127 18.13 7.80 17.73
C PHE A 127 18.52 8.61 18.99
N ASN A 128 19.11 9.80 18.84
CA ASN A 128 19.38 10.72 19.96
C ASN A 128 18.27 11.76 20.15
N LEU A 129 17.75 11.85 21.38
CA LEU A 129 16.61 12.70 21.78
C LEU A 129 16.82 14.21 21.50
N SER A 130 18.05 14.69 21.50
CA SER A 130 18.39 16.08 21.15
C SER A 130 18.21 16.38 19.66
N ASP A 131 18.48 15.41 18.79
CA ASP A 131 18.38 15.56 17.32
C ASP A 131 16.94 15.41 16.84
N ILE A 132 16.09 14.75 17.62
CA ILE A 132 14.64 14.76 17.42
C ILE A 132 14.11 16.21 17.46
N ARG A 133 14.63 17.08 18.33
CA ARG A 133 14.10 18.45 18.49
C ARG A 133 14.46 19.37 17.31
N THR A 134 15.66 19.23 16.75
CA THR A 134 16.10 19.99 15.58
C THR A 134 15.46 19.44 14.29
N ASN A 135 15.34 18.11 14.18
CA ASN A 135 14.60 17.49 13.06
C ASN A 135 13.09 17.68 13.15
N MET A 136 12.51 17.88 14.34
CA MET A 136 11.08 18.18 14.50
C MET A 136 10.66 19.43 13.74
N ALA A 137 11.52 20.44 13.60
CA ALA A 137 11.22 21.61 12.77
C ALA A 137 11.13 21.24 11.28
N GLY A 138 12.05 20.38 10.79
CA GLY A 138 12.04 19.87 9.42
C GLY A 138 10.86 18.94 9.14
N LEU A 139 10.58 18.01 10.06
CA LEU A 139 9.43 17.12 10.02
C LEU A 139 8.13 17.90 10.08
N ARG A 140 8.02 18.92 10.95
CA ARG A 140 6.85 19.81 11.02
C ARG A 140 6.66 20.55 9.71
N LYS A 141 7.72 21.08 9.10
CA LYS A 141 7.63 21.74 7.78
C LYS A 141 7.18 20.77 6.66
N LYS A 142 7.72 19.53 6.64
CA LYS A 142 7.29 18.49 5.69
C LYS A 142 5.85 18.04 5.95
N ALA A 143 5.46 17.89 7.22
CA ALA A 143 4.10 17.58 7.64
C ALA A 143 3.13 18.70 7.23
N ASP A 144 3.47 19.97 7.49
CA ASP A 144 2.71 21.15 7.08
C ASP A 144 2.56 21.23 5.56
N GLN A 145 3.61 20.86 4.80
CA GLN A 145 3.52 20.77 3.35
C GLN A 145 2.58 19.64 2.91
N SER A 146 2.59 18.50 3.60
CA SER A 146 1.70 17.38 3.32
C SER A 146 0.25 17.69 3.71
N THR A 147 0.00 18.36 4.83
CA THR A 147 -1.34 18.80 5.24
C THR A 147 -1.88 19.88 4.32
N ARG A 148 -1.06 20.85 3.89
CA ARG A 148 -1.44 21.81 2.83
C ARG A 148 -1.83 21.11 1.53
N SER A 149 -1.08 20.07 1.14
CA SER A 149 -1.48 19.25 -0.01
C SER A 149 -2.79 18.52 0.23
N LEU A 150 -3.09 18.09 1.45
CA LEU A 150 -4.36 17.42 1.78
C LEU A 150 -5.52 18.42 1.75
N TYR A 151 -5.38 19.59 2.37
CA TYR A 151 -6.37 20.66 2.30
C TYR A 151 -6.66 21.08 0.86
N GLY A 152 -5.62 21.17 0.02
CA GLY A 152 -5.79 21.42 -1.41
C GLY A 152 -6.63 20.35 -2.12
N ILE A 153 -6.50 19.08 -1.74
CA ILE A 153 -7.33 17.99 -2.29
C ILE A 153 -8.78 18.13 -1.80
N VAL A 154 -8.98 18.35 -0.50
CA VAL A 154 -10.33 18.51 0.08
C VAL A 154 -11.05 19.68 -0.57
N LEU A 155 -10.37 20.81 -0.76
CA LEU A 155 -10.92 21.97 -1.46
C LEU A 155 -11.22 21.66 -2.93
N LEU A 156 -10.36 20.89 -3.61
CA LEU A 156 -10.62 20.43 -4.97
C LEU A 156 -11.87 19.52 -5.06
N CYS A 157 -12.21 18.78 -3.99
CA CYS A 157 -13.43 17.95 -3.96
C CYS A 157 -14.72 18.78 -3.92
N LEU A 158 -14.67 20.06 -3.55
CA LEU A 158 -15.83 20.97 -3.61
C LEU A 158 -16.06 21.52 -5.03
N ALA A 159 -15.02 21.59 -5.87
CA ALA A 159 -15.12 22.14 -7.21
C ALA A 159 -16.12 21.39 -8.14
N PRO A 160 -16.22 20.04 -8.12
CA PRO A 160 -17.27 19.33 -8.84
C PRO A 160 -18.68 19.70 -8.38
N VAL A 161 -18.89 19.84 -7.06
CA VAL A 161 -20.21 20.24 -6.52
C VAL A 161 -20.58 21.62 -7.04
N PHE A 162 -19.61 22.54 -7.05
CA PHE A 162 -19.80 23.87 -7.61
C PHE A 162 -20.15 23.83 -9.10
N GLY A 163 -19.48 22.98 -9.89
CA GLY A 163 -19.81 22.75 -11.30
C GLY A 163 -21.21 22.20 -11.52
N VAL A 164 -21.68 21.28 -10.67
CA VAL A 164 -23.07 20.77 -10.71
C VAL A 164 -24.08 21.89 -10.42
N VAL A 165 -23.77 22.79 -9.48
CA VAL A 165 -24.62 23.96 -9.22
C VAL A 165 -24.67 24.88 -10.44
N VAL A 166 -23.53 25.21 -11.05
CA VAL A 166 -23.49 26.04 -12.28
C VAL A 166 -24.32 25.41 -13.39
N LEU A 167 -24.13 24.11 -13.63
CA LEU A 167 -24.86 23.36 -14.64
C LEU A 167 -26.37 23.34 -14.36
N GLY A 168 -26.75 23.06 -13.11
CA GLY A 168 -28.15 23.02 -12.68
C GLY A 168 -28.84 24.37 -12.80
N LEU A 169 -28.18 25.47 -12.41
CA LEU A 169 -28.70 26.82 -12.57
C LEU A 169 -28.83 27.19 -14.05
N THR A 170 -27.82 26.89 -14.86
CA THR A 170 -27.87 27.13 -16.32
C THR A 170 -29.06 26.40 -16.94
N ILE A 171 -29.25 25.11 -16.67
CA ILE A 171 -30.38 24.36 -17.24
C ILE A 171 -31.71 24.88 -16.69
N SER A 172 -31.82 25.02 -15.36
CA SER A 172 -33.07 25.44 -14.70
C SER A 172 -33.53 26.81 -15.20
N TRP A 173 -32.65 27.81 -15.17
CA TRP A 173 -33.02 29.18 -15.53
C TRP A 173 -33.37 29.36 -17.00
N ASN A 174 -32.81 28.57 -17.91
CA ASN A 174 -33.19 28.63 -19.33
C ASN A 174 -34.42 27.78 -19.68
N THR A 175 -34.84 26.85 -18.82
CA THR A 175 -35.97 25.94 -19.09
C THR A 175 -37.24 26.30 -18.32
N THR A 176 -37.13 27.04 -17.22
CA THR A 176 -38.31 27.53 -16.49
C THR A 176 -39.05 28.59 -17.30
N GLU A 177 -40.37 28.69 -17.12
CA GLU A 177 -41.17 29.73 -17.78
C GLU A 177 -41.00 31.12 -17.14
N VAL A 178 -40.47 31.17 -15.91
CA VAL A 178 -40.31 32.39 -15.12
C VAL A 178 -39.35 33.37 -15.80
N ASP A 179 -39.71 34.65 -15.82
CA ASP A 179 -38.83 35.73 -16.26
C ASP A 179 -37.66 35.87 -15.29
N LEU A 180 -36.45 35.83 -15.81
CA LEU A 180 -35.24 35.89 -15.01
C LEU A 180 -34.98 37.32 -14.57
N ALA A 181 -34.80 37.51 -13.26
CA ALA A 181 -34.42 38.82 -12.73
C ALA A 181 -32.98 39.18 -13.17
N PRO A 182 -32.66 40.46 -13.39
CA PRO A 182 -31.31 40.90 -13.78
C PRO A 182 -30.20 40.38 -12.86
N GLY A 183 -30.47 40.32 -11.55
CA GLY A 183 -29.51 39.79 -10.57
C GLY A 183 -29.20 38.30 -10.73
N MET A 184 -30.09 37.51 -11.35
CA MET A 184 -29.83 36.09 -11.62
C MET A 184 -28.80 35.94 -12.73
N PHE A 185 -28.85 36.76 -13.79
CA PHE A 185 -27.83 36.73 -14.85
C PHE A 185 -26.45 37.09 -14.31
N VAL A 186 -26.35 38.17 -13.52
CA VAL A 186 -25.10 38.58 -12.87
C VAL A 186 -24.57 37.49 -11.94
N ALA A 187 -25.44 36.84 -11.17
CA ALA A 187 -25.05 35.72 -10.33
C ALA A 187 -24.53 34.53 -11.16
N LEU A 188 -25.20 34.19 -12.27
CA LEU A 188 -24.76 33.12 -13.17
C LEU A 188 -23.38 33.44 -13.75
N GLU A 189 -23.17 34.67 -14.20
CA GLU A 189 -21.91 35.15 -14.75
C GLU A 189 -20.77 35.00 -13.75
N VAL A 190 -20.93 35.58 -12.55
CA VAL A 190 -19.90 35.55 -11.51
C VAL A 190 -19.56 34.11 -11.10
N ILE A 191 -20.58 33.27 -10.89
CA ILE A 191 -20.40 31.88 -10.49
C ILE A 191 -19.72 31.07 -11.59
N THR A 192 -20.10 31.28 -12.85
CA THR A 192 -19.52 30.55 -13.99
C THR A 192 -18.06 30.94 -14.21
N VAL A 193 -17.74 32.24 -14.19
CA VAL A 193 -16.35 32.72 -14.29
C VAL A 193 -15.50 32.17 -13.14
N LEU A 194 -16.02 32.16 -11.92
CA LEU A 194 -15.32 31.58 -10.76
C LEU A 194 -15.06 30.08 -10.96
N PHE A 195 -16.05 29.33 -11.47
CA PHE A 195 -15.91 27.89 -11.72
C PHE A 195 -14.84 27.62 -12.78
N GLN A 196 -14.85 28.37 -13.88
CA GLN A 196 -13.84 28.28 -14.94
C GLN A 196 -12.45 28.66 -14.44
N ALA A 197 -12.33 29.68 -13.59
CA ALA A 197 -11.07 30.06 -12.98
C ALA A 197 -10.51 28.95 -12.08
N ILE A 198 -11.36 28.29 -11.28
CA ILE A 198 -10.97 27.14 -10.44
C ILE A 198 -10.52 25.97 -11.33
N PHE A 199 -11.27 25.66 -12.39
CA PHE A 199 -10.93 24.61 -13.34
C PHE A 199 -9.59 24.90 -14.04
N GLY A 200 -9.40 26.13 -14.52
CA GLY A 200 -8.15 26.59 -15.16
C GLY A 200 -6.96 26.53 -14.21
N PHE A 201 -7.13 26.99 -12.97
CA PHE A 201 -6.09 26.87 -11.94
C PHE A 201 -5.74 25.40 -11.66
N ALA A 202 -6.73 24.53 -11.49
CA ALA A 202 -6.49 23.11 -11.26
C ALA A 202 -5.76 22.46 -12.45
N SER A 203 -6.18 22.77 -13.68
CA SER A 203 -5.59 22.26 -14.91
C SER A 203 -4.14 22.70 -15.10
N LEU A 204 -3.85 23.98 -14.89
CA LEU A 204 -2.53 24.57 -15.12
C LEU A 204 -1.53 24.29 -13.98
N CYS A 205 -2.01 24.29 -12.73
CA CYS A 205 -1.15 24.28 -11.53
C CYS A 205 -1.11 22.93 -10.82
N VAL A 206 -2.21 22.17 -10.83
CA VAL A 206 -2.36 20.95 -10.00
C VAL A 206 -2.16 19.67 -10.83
N TRP A 207 -2.66 19.64 -12.05
CA TRP A 207 -2.64 18.41 -12.85
C TRP A 207 -1.30 18.14 -13.54
N ASP A 208 -1.03 16.85 -13.74
CA ASP A 208 0.19 16.39 -14.39
C ASP A 208 0.09 16.52 -15.92
N SER A 209 0.95 17.36 -16.50
CA SER A 209 0.97 17.71 -17.93
C SER A 209 1.26 16.53 -18.87
N THR A 210 1.58 15.36 -18.34
CA THR A 210 1.87 14.15 -19.13
C THR A 210 0.61 13.49 -19.72
N SER A 211 -0.57 13.81 -19.22
CA SER A 211 -1.83 13.20 -19.67
C SER A 211 -2.40 13.94 -20.89
N ILE A 212 -2.79 13.23 -21.95
CA ILE A 212 -3.48 13.81 -23.13
C ILE A 212 -4.69 14.64 -22.70
N SER A 213 -5.44 14.15 -21.71
CA SER A 213 -6.59 14.87 -21.16
C SER A 213 -6.25 16.27 -20.67
N ASN A 214 -5.04 16.56 -20.17
CA ASN A 214 -4.66 17.91 -19.75
C ASN A 214 -4.55 18.90 -20.91
N TYR A 215 -4.23 18.42 -22.11
CA TYR A 215 -4.24 19.27 -23.31
C TYR A 215 -5.67 19.60 -23.72
N ILE A 216 -6.59 18.63 -23.61
CA ILE A 216 -8.02 18.87 -23.80
C ILE A 216 -8.52 19.86 -22.75
N ASP A 217 -8.15 19.67 -21.48
CA ASP A 217 -8.48 20.58 -20.38
C ASP A 217 -8.03 22.02 -20.71
N LEU A 218 -6.83 22.20 -21.28
CA LEU A 218 -6.32 23.51 -21.71
C LEU A 218 -7.14 24.12 -22.86
N VAL A 219 -7.56 23.31 -23.85
CA VAL A 219 -8.44 23.79 -24.93
C VAL A 219 -9.77 24.28 -24.35
N PHE A 220 -10.36 23.55 -23.41
CA PHE A 220 -11.58 23.99 -22.73
C PHE A 220 -11.35 25.28 -21.92
N CYS A 221 -10.22 25.42 -21.22
CA CYS A 221 -9.86 26.67 -20.54
C CYS A 221 -9.73 27.87 -21.47
N LEU A 222 -9.37 27.64 -22.74
CA LEU A 222 -9.25 28.72 -23.74
C LEU A 222 -10.58 29.03 -24.40
N VAL A 223 -11.35 28.01 -24.80
CA VAL A 223 -12.59 28.19 -25.57
C VAL A 223 -13.78 28.57 -24.70
N ALA A 224 -13.90 28.00 -23.49
CA ALA A 224 -15.09 28.20 -22.66
C ALA A 224 -15.33 29.66 -22.25
N PRO A 225 -14.31 30.47 -21.90
CA PRO A 225 -14.54 31.89 -21.59
C PRO A 225 -15.12 32.68 -22.77
N PHE A 226 -14.75 32.34 -24.01
CA PHE A 226 -15.31 33.02 -25.19
C PHE A 226 -16.75 32.57 -25.49
N ALA A 227 -17.05 31.29 -25.27
CA ALA A 227 -18.42 30.77 -25.41
C ALA A 227 -19.35 31.40 -24.36
N ASP A 228 -18.90 31.47 -23.12
CA ASP A 228 -19.61 32.14 -22.03
C ASP A 228 -19.82 33.62 -22.30
N TRP A 229 -18.77 34.32 -22.74
CA TRP A 229 -18.87 35.73 -23.12
C TRP A 229 -19.97 35.95 -24.17
N TYR A 230 -20.04 35.08 -25.19
CA TYR A 230 -21.11 35.12 -26.18
C TYR A 230 -22.49 34.89 -25.54
N TRP A 231 -22.65 33.89 -24.66
CA TRP A 231 -23.92 33.64 -23.97
C TRP A 231 -24.35 34.79 -23.07
N PHE A 232 -23.42 35.45 -22.37
CA PHE A 232 -23.71 36.63 -21.54
C PHE A 232 -24.12 37.84 -22.38
N ILE A 233 -23.53 38.03 -23.57
CA ILE A 233 -24.01 39.03 -24.53
C ILE A 233 -25.45 38.72 -24.97
N VAL A 234 -25.79 37.45 -25.22
CA VAL A 234 -27.15 37.04 -25.59
C VAL A 234 -28.14 37.36 -24.45
N TYR A 235 -27.76 37.08 -23.20
CA TYR A 235 -28.56 37.46 -22.04
C TYR A 235 -28.75 38.96 -21.90
N GLU A 236 -27.67 39.75 -22.02
CA GLU A 236 -27.69 41.19 -21.81
C GLU A 236 -28.43 41.95 -22.93
N LEU A 237 -28.11 41.65 -24.21
CA LEU A 237 -28.66 42.39 -25.34
C LEU A 237 -30.11 42.04 -25.65
N ARG A 238 -30.50 40.77 -25.47
CA ARG A 238 -31.85 40.31 -25.85
C ARG A 238 -32.79 40.24 -24.67
N GLY A 239 -32.30 40.30 -23.43
CA GLY A 239 -33.08 39.96 -22.24
C GLY A 239 -33.74 38.58 -22.35
N ALA A 240 -33.18 37.70 -23.19
CA ALA A 240 -33.81 36.47 -23.65
C ALA A 240 -33.05 35.26 -23.11
N LYS A 241 -33.79 34.17 -22.93
CA LYS A 241 -33.23 32.86 -22.61
C LYS A 241 -32.39 32.35 -23.78
N LEU A 242 -31.39 31.54 -23.47
CA LEU A 242 -30.61 30.85 -24.49
C LEU A 242 -31.52 29.90 -25.29
N SER A 243 -31.21 29.75 -26.57
CA SER A 243 -31.86 28.73 -27.39
C SER A 243 -31.53 27.32 -26.86
N PRO A 244 -32.38 26.31 -27.11
CA PRO A 244 -32.12 24.95 -26.66
C PRO A 244 -30.73 24.41 -27.07
N ASP A 245 -30.28 24.75 -28.27
CA ASP A 245 -28.97 24.34 -28.79
C ASP A 245 -27.82 25.00 -28.00
N GLU A 246 -27.96 26.28 -27.64
CA GLU A 246 -27.00 27.00 -26.81
C GLU A 246 -26.95 26.44 -25.38
N VAL A 247 -28.10 26.07 -24.81
CA VAL A 247 -28.17 25.40 -23.49
C VAL A 247 -27.49 24.04 -23.52
N ILE A 248 -27.70 23.25 -24.58
CA ILE A 248 -27.03 21.96 -24.78
C ILE A 248 -25.52 22.18 -24.86
N LEU A 249 -25.06 23.16 -25.65
CA LEU A 249 -23.64 23.47 -25.79
C LEU A 249 -23.03 23.89 -24.45
N ALA A 250 -23.64 24.84 -23.74
CA ALA A 250 -23.22 25.25 -22.39
C ALA A 250 -23.15 24.06 -21.42
N SER A 251 -24.13 23.17 -21.50
CA SER A 251 -24.16 21.96 -20.69
C SER A 251 -23.02 21.00 -21.00
N ILE A 252 -22.60 20.89 -22.27
CA ILE A 252 -21.45 20.07 -22.66
C ILE A 252 -20.15 20.67 -22.09
N PHE A 253 -19.95 21.98 -22.21
CA PHE A 253 -18.76 22.65 -21.67
C PHE A 253 -18.66 22.51 -20.14
N HIS A 254 -19.70 22.90 -19.42
CA HIS A 254 -19.73 22.81 -17.95
C HIS A 254 -19.76 21.37 -17.46
N GLY A 255 -20.47 20.49 -18.15
CA GLY A 255 -20.52 19.06 -17.86
C GLY A 255 -19.15 18.39 -18.01
N TYR A 256 -18.42 18.69 -19.08
CA TYR A 256 -17.04 18.21 -19.25
C TYR A 256 -16.15 18.64 -18.08
N MET A 257 -16.10 19.94 -17.77
CA MET A 257 -15.26 20.47 -16.70
C MET A 257 -15.62 19.86 -15.33
N THR A 258 -16.91 19.69 -15.06
CA THR A 258 -17.45 19.09 -13.83
C THR A 258 -17.09 17.62 -13.71
N LEU A 259 -17.38 16.81 -14.73
CA LEU A 259 -17.04 15.39 -14.78
C LEU A 259 -15.53 15.17 -14.68
N ARG A 260 -14.76 16.09 -15.27
CA ARG A 260 -13.31 16.04 -15.22
C ARG A 260 -12.77 16.30 -13.82
N LEU A 261 -13.23 17.35 -13.15
CA LEU A 261 -12.90 17.63 -11.75
C LEU A 261 -13.32 16.46 -10.86
N TRP A 262 -14.53 15.92 -11.06
CA TRP A 262 -15.04 14.76 -10.33
C TRP A 262 -14.14 13.55 -10.51
N SER A 263 -13.87 13.15 -11.76
CA SER A 263 -13.00 12.03 -12.10
C SER A 263 -11.64 12.15 -11.43
N ARG A 264 -11.08 13.36 -11.38
CA ARG A 264 -9.79 13.62 -10.70
C ARG A 264 -9.88 13.59 -9.18
N ALA A 265 -10.98 14.07 -8.60
CA ALA A 265 -11.22 14.06 -7.16
C ALA A 265 -11.42 12.63 -6.64
N VAL A 266 -12.18 11.80 -7.37
CA VAL A 266 -12.49 10.42 -6.96
C VAL A 266 -11.45 9.39 -7.42
N SER A 267 -10.64 9.71 -8.45
CA SER A 267 -9.59 8.80 -8.89
C SER A 267 -8.60 8.57 -7.75
N PRO A 268 -8.39 7.33 -7.31
CA PRO A 268 -7.38 7.04 -6.29
C PRO A 268 -6.04 7.55 -6.81
N ARG A 269 -5.45 8.49 -6.05
CA ARG A 269 -4.16 9.11 -6.41
C ARG A 269 -3.05 8.06 -6.48
N HIS A 270 -3.25 6.95 -5.78
CA HIS A 270 -2.50 5.72 -5.92
C HIS A 270 -2.95 5.01 -7.19
N LYS A 271 -2.43 5.45 -8.35
CA LYS A 271 -2.34 4.52 -9.48
C LYS A 271 -1.48 3.37 -8.98
N THR A 272 -2.11 2.23 -8.75
CA THR A 272 -1.48 1.01 -8.26
C THR A 272 -0.18 0.79 -9.02
N TRP A 273 0.90 0.48 -8.28
CA TRP A 273 2.20 0.08 -8.81
C TRP A 273 2.06 -0.82 -10.06
N LYS A 274 1.05 -1.70 -10.03
CA LYS A 274 0.53 -2.49 -11.13
C LYS A 274 0.45 -1.77 -12.49
N LYS A 275 -0.18 -0.59 -12.59
CA LYS A 275 -0.26 0.15 -13.88
C LYS A 275 1.11 0.56 -14.42
N HIS A 276 2.09 0.79 -13.55
CA HIS A 276 3.45 1.10 -13.97
C HIS A 276 4.25 -0.15 -14.37
N VAL A 277 4.05 -1.27 -13.67
CA VAL A 277 4.66 -2.55 -14.02
C VAL A 277 4.09 -3.07 -15.35
N ASP A 278 2.77 -3.08 -15.50
CA ASP A 278 2.07 -3.56 -16.70
C ASP A 278 2.45 -2.75 -17.95
N ALA A 279 2.56 -1.43 -17.82
CA ALA A 279 2.94 -0.55 -18.93
C ALA A 279 4.38 -0.78 -19.42
N THR A 280 5.26 -1.37 -18.61
CA THR A 280 6.62 -1.71 -19.05
C THR A 280 6.71 -3.04 -19.81
N GLY A 281 5.59 -3.76 -19.97
CA GLY A 281 5.54 -5.02 -20.70
C GLY A 281 6.36 -6.15 -20.06
N SER A 282 6.83 -5.95 -18.82
CA SER A 282 7.54 -6.98 -18.05
C SER A 282 6.52 -7.93 -17.45
N ALA A 283 5.99 -8.82 -18.30
CA ALA A 283 5.11 -9.90 -17.92
C ALA A 283 5.72 -10.69 -16.74
N ALA A 284 4.93 -10.82 -15.67
CA ALA A 284 5.26 -11.39 -14.37
C ALA A 284 6.31 -10.59 -13.58
N ALA A 285 5.85 -9.70 -12.70
CA ALA A 285 6.67 -9.24 -11.60
C ALA A 285 6.98 -10.43 -10.68
N ASN A 286 8.14 -11.04 -10.88
CA ASN A 286 8.68 -11.97 -9.92
C ASN A 286 8.89 -11.25 -8.60
N LEU A 287 8.51 -11.92 -7.50
CA LEU A 287 8.75 -11.47 -6.15
C LEU A 287 10.27 -11.40 -5.92
N ASN A 288 10.81 -10.23 -5.61
CA ASN A 288 12.26 -10.04 -5.44
C ASN A 288 12.75 -10.70 -4.15
N CYS A 289 11.98 -10.55 -3.06
CA CYS A 289 12.32 -11.15 -1.77
C CYS A 289 11.06 -11.46 -0.95
N LEU A 290 11.06 -12.65 -0.35
CA LEU A 290 10.11 -13.07 0.68
C LEU A 290 10.78 -13.04 2.05
N GLU A 291 10.26 -12.26 2.97
CA GLU A 291 10.63 -12.29 4.37
C GLU A 291 9.54 -12.99 5.17
N MET A 292 9.92 -14.08 5.83
CA MET A 292 9.05 -14.92 6.64
C MET A 292 9.43 -14.77 8.10
N ILE A 293 8.50 -14.29 8.90
CA ILE A 293 8.61 -14.18 10.35
C ILE A 293 7.56 -15.08 10.97
N TRP A 294 8.00 -16.01 11.81
CA TRP A 294 7.09 -16.86 12.58
C TRP A 294 7.27 -16.61 14.07
N THR A 295 6.18 -16.36 14.79
CA THR A 295 6.17 -16.25 16.25
C THR A 295 5.42 -17.43 16.86
N THR A 296 6.04 -18.14 17.79
CA THR A 296 5.42 -19.26 18.52
C THR A 296 5.65 -19.13 20.03
N ARG A 297 4.68 -19.62 20.82
CA ARG A 297 4.77 -19.68 22.28
C ARG A 297 5.36 -20.99 22.80
N SER A 298 5.69 -21.91 21.90
CA SER A 298 6.12 -23.25 22.25
C SER A 298 7.37 -23.64 21.46
N ALA A 299 8.46 -23.93 22.16
CA ALA A 299 9.70 -24.44 21.61
C ALA A 299 9.50 -25.86 21.04
N SER A 300 8.66 -26.68 21.67
CA SER A 300 8.32 -28.00 21.13
C SER A 300 7.53 -27.92 19.82
N GLN A 301 6.67 -26.90 19.65
CA GLN A 301 6.04 -26.62 18.36
C GLN A 301 7.08 -26.15 17.32
N ALA A 302 8.04 -25.32 17.73
CA ALA A 302 9.14 -24.87 16.87
C ALA A 302 9.96 -26.06 16.36
N SER A 303 10.42 -26.94 17.26
CA SER A 303 11.21 -28.15 16.93
C SER A 303 10.47 -29.07 15.94
N LYS A 304 9.14 -29.15 16.00
CA LYS A 304 8.35 -29.95 15.05
C LYS A 304 8.27 -29.35 13.64
N ILE A 305 8.22 -28.03 13.51
CA ILE A 305 7.98 -27.34 12.22
C ILE A 305 9.29 -26.89 11.55
N LEU A 306 10.30 -26.56 12.35
CA LEU A 306 11.62 -26.11 11.85
C LEU A 306 12.27 -27.07 10.85
N PRO A 307 12.25 -28.41 11.02
CA PRO A 307 12.83 -29.33 10.05
C PRO A 307 12.25 -29.16 8.64
N ASP A 308 10.95 -28.89 8.52
CA ASP A 308 10.27 -28.67 7.25
C ASP A 308 10.69 -27.33 6.62
N ILE A 309 10.78 -26.26 7.42
CA ILE A 309 11.29 -24.96 6.98
C ILE A 309 12.74 -25.09 6.51
N LEU A 310 13.59 -25.76 7.30
CA LEU A 310 15.01 -25.96 7.02
C LEU A 310 15.23 -26.81 5.78
N SER A 311 14.45 -27.86 5.56
CA SER A 311 14.54 -28.69 4.36
C SER A 311 14.40 -27.85 3.08
N HIS A 312 13.37 -26.99 3.03
CA HIS A 312 13.15 -26.11 1.88
C HIS A 312 14.19 -24.99 1.79
N TYR A 313 14.57 -24.38 2.91
CA TYR A 313 15.59 -23.33 2.92
C TYR A 313 16.97 -23.86 2.51
N ASN A 314 17.37 -25.04 2.99
CA ASN A 314 18.63 -25.68 2.64
C ASN A 314 18.65 -26.11 1.18
N ALA A 315 17.53 -26.57 0.62
CA ALA A 315 17.42 -26.81 -0.82
C ALA A 315 17.66 -25.52 -1.62
N LEU A 316 17.08 -24.39 -1.17
CA LEU A 316 17.33 -23.08 -1.77
C LEU A 316 18.81 -22.68 -1.65
N VAL A 317 19.42 -22.84 -0.47
CA VAL A 317 20.85 -22.54 -0.23
C VAL A 317 21.75 -23.41 -1.09
N ALA A 318 21.44 -24.70 -1.26
CA ALA A 318 22.21 -25.61 -2.10
C ALA A 318 22.19 -25.19 -3.58
N ALA A 319 21.05 -24.71 -4.06
CA ALA A 319 20.89 -24.26 -5.45
C ALA A 319 21.40 -22.83 -5.70
N TRP A 320 21.23 -21.91 -4.74
CA TRP A 320 21.49 -20.48 -4.93
C TRP A 320 22.79 -20.00 -4.25
N GLY A 321 23.35 -20.79 -3.34
CA GLY A 321 24.35 -20.35 -2.38
C GLY A 321 23.74 -19.54 -1.24
N SER A 322 24.38 -19.58 -0.06
CA SER A 322 23.86 -18.96 1.17
C SER A 322 23.55 -17.47 1.00
N HIS A 323 24.45 -16.71 0.38
CA HIS A 323 24.28 -15.26 0.18
C HIS A 323 23.08 -14.92 -0.69
N ASN A 324 22.91 -15.59 -1.83
CA ASN A 324 21.81 -15.28 -2.75
C ASN A 324 20.47 -15.82 -2.23
N ALA A 325 20.48 -16.99 -1.58
CA ALA A 325 19.30 -17.52 -0.90
C ALA A 325 18.80 -16.51 0.15
N HIS A 326 19.70 -15.90 0.95
CA HIS A 326 19.35 -14.87 1.92
C HIS A 326 18.84 -13.57 1.28
N LYS A 327 19.31 -13.22 0.08
CA LYS A 327 18.79 -12.06 -0.66
C LYS A 327 17.34 -12.24 -1.10
N VAL A 328 16.98 -13.43 -1.56
CA VAL A 328 15.64 -13.71 -2.12
C VAL A 328 14.65 -14.29 -1.11
N CYS A 329 15.16 -14.83 0.01
CA CYS A 329 14.34 -15.38 1.08
C CYS A 329 15.01 -15.23 2.45
N ARG A 330 14.29 -14.61 3.39
CA ARG A 330 14.74 -14.42 4.78
C ARG A 330 13.75 -15.10 5.69
N VAL A 331 14.26 -15.90 6.62
CA VAL A 331 13.42 -16.61 7.60
C VAL A 331 13.89 -16.23 9.00
N SER A 332 12.94 -15.90 9.87
CA SER A 332 13.20 -15.62 11.28
C SER A 332 12.11 -16.24 12.15
N VAL A 333 12.52 -16.93 13.20
CA VAL A 333 11.61 -17.61 14.14
C VAL A 333 11.78 -17.02 15.52
N TYR A 334 10.69 -16.51 16.08
CA TYR A 334 10.62 -15.93 17.41
C TYR A 334 9.91 -16.90 18.36
N VAL A 335 10.61 -17.33 19.41
CA VAL A 335 10.10 -18.29 20.38
C VAL A 335 9.91 -17.59 21.72
N THR A 336 8.68 -17.58 22.23
CA THR A 336 8.32 -16.95 23.51
C THR A 336 7.94 -17.99 24.57
N ASP A 337 8.53 -19.18 24.52
CA ASP A 337 8.28 -20.25 25.46
C ASP A 337 8.85 -19.87 26.85
N PRO A 338 8.07 -19.97 27.94
CA PRO A 338 8.60 -19.74 29.28
C PRO A 338 9.60 -20.81 29.74
N ASP A 339 9.58 -22.00 29.15
CA ASP A 339 10.52 -23.08 29.50
C ASP A 339 11.89 -22.85 28.86
N LEU A 340 12.83 -22.34 29.68
CA LEU A 340 14.21 -22.09 29.29
C LEU A 340 14.96 -23.38 28.91
N TYR A 341 14.62 -24.51 29.53
CA TYR A 341 15.25 -25.78 29.21
C TYR A 341 14.84 -26.23 27.80
N ALA A 342 13.54 -26.15 27.48
CA ALA A 342 13.06 -26.42 26.12
C ALA A 342 13.67 -25.46 25.08
N CYS A 343 13.85 -24.18 25.42
CA CYS A 343 14.54 -23.22 24.56
C CYS A 343 16.01 -23.58 24.32
N THR A 344 16.71 -24.03 25.36
CA THR A 344 18.13 -24.45 25.30
C THR A 344 18.28 -25.71 24.44
N LEU A 345 17.38 -26.69 24.57
CA LEU A 345 17.37 -27.86 23.71
C LEU A 345 17.13 -27.48 22.24
N LEU A 346 16.21 -26.55 21.99
CA LEU A 346 15.97 -26.03 20.64
C LEU A 346 17.21 -25.34 20.06
N ASP A 347 17.96 -24.59 20.89
CA ASP A 347 19.20 -23.93 20.48
C ASP A 347 20.32 -24.93 20.22
N GLN A 348 20.41 -26.00 21.02
CA GLN A 348 21.36 -27.09 20.76
C GLN A 348 21.04 -27.82 19.44
N GLU A 349 19.75 -28.03 19.15
CA GLU A 349 19.30 -28.72 17.95
C GLU A 349 19.46 -27.86 16.68
N PHE A 350 19.19 -26.55 16.76
CA PHE A 350 19.09 -25.67 15.59
C PHE A 350 19.93 -24.39 15.64
N GLY A 351 20.70 -24.13 16.69
CA GLY A 351 21.46 -22.88 16.85
C GLY A 351 22.54 -22.65 15.80
N SER A 352 23.02 -23.72 15.17
CA SER A 352 23.98 -23.66 14.05
C SER A 352 23.32 -23.57 12.66
N CYS A 353 21.99 -23.56 12.59
CA CYS A 353 21.31 -23.51 11.30
C CYS A 353 21.38 -22.12 10.67
N GLY A 354 21.24 -22.04 9.33
CA GLY A 354 21.26 -20.78 8.60
C GLY A 354 20.03 -19.87 8.84
N ILE A 355 19.10 -20.27 9.71
CA ILE A 355 17.88 -19.53 10.03
C ILE A 355 18.05 -18.82 11.38
N LYS A 356 17.58 -17.57 11.46
CA LYS A 356 17.68 -16.77 12.68
C LYS A 356 16.58 -17.19 13.67
N ILE A 357 16.98 -17.82 14.78
CA ILE A 357 16.10 -18.13 15.92
C ILE A 357 16.32 -17.08 17.01
N ILE A 358 15.23 -16.47 17.50
CA ILE A 358 15.27 -15.41 18.49
C ILE A 358 14.37 -15.80 19.65
N TYR A 359 14.93 -15.86 20.84
CA TYR A 359 14.17 -16.12 22.07
C TYR A 359 13.64 -14.80 22.63
N GLY A 360 12.32 -14.60 22.52
CA GLY A 360 11.67 -13.37 22.91
C GLY A 360 10.50 -12.96 22.02
N ARG A 361 9.80 -11.90 22.42
CA ARG A 361 8.67 -11.36 21.67
C ARG A 361 9.17 -10.57 20.46
N LEU A 362 8.46 -10.72 19.35
CA LEU A 362 8.69 -9.90 18.15
C LEU A 362 8.34 -8.43 18.44
N ASP A 363 9.29 -7.54 18.20
CA ASP A 363 9.02 -6.11 18.10
C ASP A 363 8.41 -5.83 16.71
N ILE A 364 7.08 -5.87 16.64
CA ILE A 364 6.32 -5.71 15.40
C ILE A 364 6.56 -4.33 14.75
N PRO A 365 6.44 -3.20 15.49
CA PRO A 365 6.74 -1.89 14.93
C PRO A 365 8.14 -1.82 14.31
N ARG A 366 9.15 -2.30 15.03
CA ARG A 366 10.53 -2.27 14.54
C ARG A 366 10.72 -3.16 13.33
N SER A 367 10.13 -4.35 13.30
CA SER A 367 10.28 -5.27 12.15
C SER A 367 9.68 -4.71 10.86
N ILE A 368 8.51 -4.06 10.95
CA ILE A 368 7.86 -3.39 9.81
C ILE A 368 8.70 -2.19 9.35
N GLN A 369 9.24 -1.42 10.30
CA GLN A 369 10.09 -0.28 10.03
C GLN A 369 11.41 -0.71 9.37
N ASP A 370 12.11 -1.71 9.93
CA ASP A 370 13.37 -2.25 9.41
C ASP A 370 13.20 -2.84 8.01
N HIS A 371 12.06 -3.47 7.72
CA HIS A 371 11.72 -3.87 6.36
C HIS A 371 11.61 -2.65 5.43
N THR A 372 10.89 -1.62 5.86
CA THR A 372 10.68 -0.40 5.07
C THR A 372 11.98 0.37 4.83
N LEU A 373 12.83 0.50 5.85
CA LEU A 373 14.15 1.13 5.74
C LEU A 373 15.03 0.37 4.74
N ARG A 374 15.10 -0.97 4.87
CA ARG A 374 15.80 -1.80 3.87
C ARG A 374 15.28 -1.57 2.46
N MET A 375 13.96 -1.43 2.28
CA MET A 375 13.39 -1.15 0.97
C MET A 375 13.77 0.24 0.44
N ILE A 376 13.88 1.24 1.31
CA ILE A 376 14.33 2.58 0.96
C ILE A 376 15.82 2.58 0.56
N ASP A 377 16.63 1.80 1.26
CA ASP A 377 18.08 1.74 1.03
C ASP A 377 18.43 0.98 -0.25
N SER A 378 17.73 -0.13 -0.47
CA SER A 378 18.03 -1.04 -1.58
C SER A 378 17.29 -0.72 -2.87
N HIS A 379 16.17 0.02 -2.81
CA HIS A 379 15.35 0.28 -4.00
C HIS A 379 14.92 1.75 -4.04
N ARG A 380 14.70 2.28 -5.24
CA ARG A 380 14.14 3.65 -5.40
C ARG A 380 12.65 3.72 -5.09
N ARG A 381 11.96 2.59 -5.22
CA ARG A 381 10.53 2.38 -4.95
C ARG A 381 10.32 0.92 -4.57
N SER A 382 9.38 0.69 -3.69
CA SER A 382 8.94 -0.67 -3.36
C SER A 382 7.42 -0.69 -3.21
N TYR A 383 6.84 -1.82 -3.60
CA TYR A 383 5.48 -2.19 -3.25
C TYR A 383 5.56 -3.49 -2.48
N SER A 384 5.40 -3.39 -1.17
CA SER A 384 5.53 -4.51 -0.24
C SER A 384 4.14 -4.99 0.19
N LEU A 385 3.96 -6.31 0.32
CA LEU A 385 2.80 -6.88 0.99
C LEU A 385 3.19 -7.28 2.41
N LEU A 386 2.44 -6.80 3.39
CA LEU A 386 2.47 -7.24 4.77
C LEU A 386 1.34 -8.27 4.96
N ALA A 387 1.68 -9.54 4.78
CA ALA A 387 0.75 -10.66 4.92
C ALA A 387 0.79 -11.17 6.36
N PHE A 388 -0.35 -11.24 7.04
CA PHE A 388 -0.43 -11.73 8.41
C PHE A 388 -1.43 -12.88 8.56
N CYS A 389 -1.06 -13.90 9.32
CA CYS A 389 -2.01 -14.88 9.83
C CYS A 389 -1.85 -15.14 11.33
N GLY A 390 -2.95 -14.99 12.07
CA GLY A 390 -2.98 -15.21 13.51
C GLY A 390 -4.24 -14.62 14.15
N SER A 391 -4.13 -14.26 15.45
CA SER A 391 -5.29 -13.75 16.19
C SER A 391 -5.73 -12.35 15.70
N PRO A 392 -7.04 -12.03 15.72
CA PRO A 392 -7.55 -10.71 15.33
C PRO A 392 -6.94 -9.56 16.15
N LYS A 393 -6.67 -9.79 17.44
CA LYS A 393 -6.03 -8.79 18.30
C LYS A 393 -4.63 -8.42 17.79
N LEU A 394 -3.83 -9.42 17.41
CA LEU A 394 -2.50 -9.20 16.87
C LEU A 394 -2.56 -8.59 15.46
N ALA A 395 -3.53 -8.98 14.62
CA ALA A 395 -3.76 -8.35 13.32
C ALA A 395 -4.01 -6.84 13.46
N HIS A 396 -4.82 -6.43 14.45
CA HIS A 396 -5.10 -5.03 14.70
C HIS A 396 -3.86 -4.24 15.15
N GLU A 397 -3.01 -4.84 15.98
CA GLU A 397 -1.73 -4.26 16.42
C GLU A 397 -0.74 -4.10 15.25
N ILE A 398 -0.65 -5.11 14.38
CA ILE A 398 0.15 -5.06 13.15
C ILE A 398 -0.37 -3.97 12.22
N HIS A 399 -1.69 -3.88 12.02
CA HIS A 399 -2.30 -2.85 11.19
C HIS A 399 -2.01 -1.43 11.72
N ARG A 400 -2.11 -1.23 13.04
CA ARG A 400 -1.75 0.05 13.68
C ARG A 400 -0.27 0.39 13.46
N SER A 401 0.62 -0.60 13.61
CA SER A 401 2.05 -0.44 13.37
C SER A 401 2.36 -0.08 11.91
N LYS A 402 1.63 -0.70 10.97
CA LYS A 402 1.68 -0.39 9.54
C LYS A 402 1.24 1.04 9.24
N ILE A 403 0.12 1.50 9.81
CA ILE A 403 -0.34 2.90 9.66
C ILE A 403 0.71 3.89 10.17
N SER A 404 1.33 3.59 11.32
CA SER A 404 2.41 4.40 11.86
C SER A 404 3.60 4.48 10.89
N ASN A 405 4.01 3.34 10.34
CA ASN A 405 5.08 3.27 9.34
C ASN A 405 4.75 4.04 8.04
N ASP A 406 3.51 3.93 7.54
CA ASP A 406 3.05 4.70 6.38
C ASP A 406 3.06 6.21 6.65
N MET A 407 2.72 6.63 7.87
CA MET A 407 2.81 8.02 8.27
C MET A 407 4.26 8.50 8.28
N ILE A 408 5.19 7.71 8.83
CA ILE A 408 6.62 8.03 8.86
C ILE A 408 7.17 8.14 7.43
N THR A 409 6.89 7.18 6.54
CA THR A 409 7.32 7.24 5.14
C THR A 409 6.71 8.43 4.41
N ALA A 410 5.46 8.79 4.71
CA ALA A 410 4.81 9.97 4.15
C ALA A 410 5.46 11.29 4.59
N ILE A 411 5.81 11.42 5.88
CA ILE A 411 6.43 12.62 6.45
C ILE A 411 7.89 12.77 5.99
N THR A 412 8.63 11.67 5.95
CA THR A 412 10.04 11.67 5.53
C THR A 412 10.20 11.96 4.03
N GLY A 413 9.17 11.71 3.23
CA GLY A 413 9.13 11.96 1.79
C GLY A 413 9.29 10.70 0.93
N HIS A 414 9.33 9.53 1.57
CA HIS A 414 9.48 8.22 0.95
C HIS A 414 8.13 7.59 0.53
N LYS A 415 7.15 8.41 0.10
CA LYS A 415 5.79 7.99 -0.36
C LYS A 415 5.78 6.99 -1.54
N LYS A 416 6.96 6.77 -2.14
CA LYS A 416 7.19 5.83 -3.24
C LYS A 416 7.42 4.38 -2.74
N HIS A 417 7.59 4.20 -1.43
CA HIS A 417 7.61 2.92 -0.74
C HIS A 417 6.27 2.74 -0.06
N GLN A 418 5.51 1.75 -0.52
CA GLN A 418 4.17 1.51 -0.02
C GLN A 418 4.08 0.08 0.46
N MET A 419 3.32 -0.09 1.54
CA MET A 419 3.04 -1.39 2.11
C MET A 419 1.52 -1.60 2.10
N GLU A 420 1.08 -2.74 1.60
CA GLU A 420 -0.33 -3.17 1.68
C GLU A 420 -0.46 -4.20 2.81
N PHE A 421 -1.50 -4.10 3.62
CA PHE A 421 -1.72 -5.04 4.73
C PHE A 421 -2.88 -5.97 4.42
N VAL A 422 -2.62 -7.27 4.49
CA VAL A 422 -3.63 -8.32 4.35
C VAL A 422 -3.53 -9.24 5.55
N SER A 423 -4.67 -9.49 6.20
CA SER A 423 -4.75 -10.40 7.35
C SER A 423 -5.75 -11.52 7.09
N GLU A 424 -5.34 -12.75 7.38
CA GLU A 424 -6.21 -13.92 7.39
C GLU A 424 -6.29 -14.52 8.78
N SER A 425 -7.48 -14.99 9.15
CA SER A 425 -7.74 -15.64 10.44
C SER A 425 -8.32 -17.02 10.19
N TYR A 426 -7.48 -18.06 10.28
CA TYR A 426 -7.94 -19.44 10.22
C TYR A 426 -8.40 -19.92 11.60
N GLY A 427 -9.58 -20.54 11.65
CA GLY A 427 -10.07 -21.24 12.84
C GLY A 427 -10.79 -20.36 13.88
N GLY A 428 -10.99 -19.07 13.62
CA GLY A 428 -11.96 -18.29 14.37
C GLY A 428 -13.37 -18.64 13.88
N PRO A 429 -14.37 -18.83 14.77
CA PRO A 429 -15.76 -18.82 14.32
C PRO A 429 -15.96 -17.51 13.53
N PRO A 430 -16.63 -17.55 12.36
CA PRO A 430 -16.88 -16.34 11.59
C PRO A 430 -17.42 -15.32 12.56
N SER A 431 -16.74 -14.18 12.70
CA SER A 431 -17.24 -13.14 13.58
C SER A 431 -18.68 -12.93 13.16
N LYS A 432 -19.63 -13.02 14.09
CA LYS A 432 -21.00 -12.56 13.85
C LYS A 432 -20.90 -11.04 13.68
N SER A 433 -20.25 -10.59 12.61
CA SER A 433 -20.30 -9.23 12.15
C SER A 433 -21.77 -9.05 11.83
N LYS A 434 -22.45 -8.37 12.74
CA LYS A 434 -23.83 -7.95 12.61
C LYS A 434 -24.04 -7.49 11.17
N LEU A 435 -24.66 -8.36 10.38
CA LEU A 435 -25.47 -7.97 9.23
C LEU A 435 -26.72 -7.26 9.80
N GLU A 436 -26.52 -6.21 10.61
CA GLU A 436 -27.58 -5.26 10.95
C GLU A 436 -27.61 -4.22 9.82
N GLY A 437 -28.04 -4.71 8.66
CA GLY A 437 -28.46 -3.90 7.53
C GLY A 437 -29.97 -4.04 7.37
N LYS A 438 -30.71 -3.19 8.10
CA LYS A 438 -32.06 -2.69 7.80
C LYS A 438 -33.15 -3.74 7.49
N ALA A 439 -33.73 -4.30 8.55
CA ALA A 439 -35.16 -4.59 8.55
C ALA A 439 -35.89 -3.52 9.37
N GLN A 440 -36.95 -2.97 8.78
CA GLN A 440 -37.80 -1.92 9.29
C GLN A 440 -38.34 -2.21 10.69
N THR A 441 -38.40 -1.17 11.50
CA THR A 441 -39.15 -1.04 12.75
C THR A 441 -40.56 -1.63 12.67
N ARG A 442 -40.88 -2.52 13.62
CA ARG A 442 -42.19 -2.57 14.30
C ARG A 442 -41.94 -2.70 15.81
N PRO A 443 -42.66 -1.95 16.65
CA PRO A 443 -42.59 -2.10 18.09
C PRO A 443 -43.49 -3.26 18.53
N ASP A 444 -43.26 -3.68 19.78
CA ASP A 444 -44.13 -4.50 20.63
C ASP A 444 -44.04 -6.03 20.42
N ASP A 445 -43.28 -6.70 21.28
CA ASP A 445 -43.90 -7.41 22.40
C ASP A 445 -42.87 -7.97 23.39
N GLU A 446 -43.28 -7.91 24.66
CA GLU A 446 -42.56 -8.26 25.86
C GLU A 446 -42.19 -9.76 25.99
N ASN A 447 -41.28 -10.02 26.93
CA ASN A 447 -41.15 -11.26 27.70
C ASN A 447 -40.45 -12.47 27.03
N LYS A 448 -39.20 -12.72 27.43
CA LYS A 448 -38.85 -13.96 28.18
C LYS A 448 -37.41 -14.01 28.71
N GLN A 449 -37.38 -14.39 29.98
CA GLN A 449 -36.32 -14.86 30.88
C GLN A 449 -35.20 -15.74 30.29
N ASP A 450 -34.02 -15.54 30.91
CA ASP A 450 -32.98 -16.48 31.34
C ASP A 450 -32.64 -17.72 30.51
N PHE A 451 -31.33 -17.92 30.25
CA PHE A 451 -30.61 -19.14 30.66
C PHE A 451 -29.09 -19.00 30.43
N GLY A 452 -28.30 -19.36 31.45
CA GLY A 452 -27.11 -20.18 31.25
C GLY A 452 -25.73 -19.51 31.30
N LEU A 453 -25.23 -19.31 32.53
CA LEU A 453 -23.79 -19.25 32.84
C LEU A 453 -23.13 -20.59 32.47
N ASN A 454 -22.21 -20.59 31.50
CA ASN A 454 -21.28 -21.71 31.32
C ASN A 454 -19.98 -21.44 32.09
N SER A 455 -19.96 -22.02 33.28
CA SER A 455 -18.79 -22.29 34.10
C SER A 455 -17.75 -23.10 33.32
N ARG A 456 -16.51 -22.67 33.42
CA ARG A 456 -15.33 -23.28 32.82
C ARG A 456 -14.83 -24.33 33.81
N SER A 457 -14.97 -25.61 33.47
CA SER A 457 -14.46 -26.71 34.26
C SER A 457 -12.93 -26.75 34.17
N ASP A 458 -12.30 -26.68 35.35
CA ASP A 458 -10.88 -26.93 35.56
C ASP A 458 -10.54 -28.38 35.20
N VAL A 459 -9.61 -28.55 34.26
CA VAL A 459 -8.95 -29.83 34.01
C VAL A 459 -7.75 -29.89 34.95
N ARG A 460 -7.90 -30.61 36.06
CA ARG A 460 -6.78 -31.07 36.90
C ARG A 460 -5.96 -32.09 36.11
N TYR A 461 -4.67 -31.83 35.93
CA TYR A 461 -3.70 -32.86 35.62
C TYR A 461 -3.35 -33.59 36.93
N GLU A 462 -3.82 -34.83 37.07
CA GLU A 462 -3.27 -35.77 38.04
C GLU A 462 -1.89 -36.23 37.54
N SER A 463 -0.85 -35.93 38.32
CA SER A 463 0.49 -36.47 38.11
C SER A 463 0.53 -37.90 38.65
N PRO A 464 1.10 -38.88 37.92
CA PRO A 464 1.30 -40.21 38.48
C PRO A 464 2.36 -40.15 39.59
N ASN A 465 1.94 -40.53 40.80
CA ASN A 465 2.82 -40.93 41.87
C ASN A 465 3.69 -42.10 41.40
N ASN A 466 5.00 -41.88 41.26
CA ASN A 466 5.99 -42.95 41.29
C ASN A 466 6.85 -42.77 42.54
N SER A 467 6.43 -43.45 43.60
CA SER A 467 7.28 -43.81 44.73
C SER A 467 8.08 -45.04 44.34
N PHE A 468 9.40 -44.91 44.17
CA PHE A 468 10.30 -46.04 44.39
C PHE A 468 11.62 -45.57 45.01
N SER A 469 12.01 -46.34 46.01
CA SER A 469 13.02 -46.18 47.05
C SER A 469 14.48 -46.00 46.60
N ASP A 470 15.17 -45.17 47.39
CA ASP A 470 16.54 -45.33 47.90
C ASP A 470 17.35 -46.56 47.48
N SER A 471 18.54 -46.31 46.91
CA SER A 471 19.76 -46.99 47.34
C SER A 471 21.03 -46.17 47.04
N LYS A 472 21.68 -45.73 48.13
CA LYS A 472 23.12 -45.67 48.43
C LYS A 472 24.15 -45.51 47.29
N THR A 473 24.87 -44.38 47.36
CA THR A 473 26.35 -44.23 47.49
C THR A 473 27.25 -45.41 47.05
N LEU A 474 28.20 -45.17 46.13
CA LEU A 474 29.65 -45.00 46.40
C LEU A 474 30.42 -44.79 45.07
N ASP A 475 31.50 -44.02 45.20
CA ASP A 475 32.79 -44.05 44.49
C ASP A 475 32.98 -43.50 43.06
N ASP A 476 33.77 -42.42 43.02
CA ASP A 476 35.09 -42.35 42.38
C ASP A 476 35.32 -43.27 41.17
N MET A 477 35.55 -42.66 40.00
CA MET A 477 36.80 -42.90 39.27
C MET A 477 37.05 -41.84 38.19
N SER A 478 38.18 -41.16 38.37
CA SER A 478 39.00 -40.49 37.37
C SER A 478 39.59 -41.47 36.34
N PHE A 479 40.17 -40.91 35.26
CA PHE A 479 40.85 -41.50 34.07
C PHE A 479 39.88 -41.75 32.89
N ILE A 480 40.03 -41.17 31.70
CA ILE A 480 41.18 -40.63 30.93
C ILE A 480 40.80 -39.29 30.28
#